data_AF-A0A482WVZ7-F1
#
_entry.id   AF-A0A482WVZ7-F1
#
_cell.length_a   1.000
_cell.length_b   1.000
_cell.length_c   1.000
_cell.angle_alpha   90.00
_cell.angle_beta   90.00
_cell.angle_gamma   90.00
#
_symmetry.space_group_name_H-M   'P 1'
#
loop_
_entity.id
_entity.type
_entity.pdbx_description
1 polymer ?
#
loop_
_entity_poly.entity_id
_entity_poly.type
_entity_poly.pdbx_seq_one_letter_code
_entity_poly.pdbx_strand_id
1 'polypeptide(L)'
;MSYHVWDVACGSGDAQTLCITDDDTVWSWGDGDYGKLGRGGSDGCKVPMKIESLAGLGVVKVECGSQFSVALMRSGSVYTWSVNDVIK
;
A
#
# COMPACT_ATOMS: atom_id res chain seq x y z
N MET A 1 4.27 21.02 -6.26
CA MET A 1 4.41 20.13 -5.09
C MET A 1 5.37 19.02 -5.49
N SER A 2 6.43 18.82 -4.73
CA SER A 2 7.38 17.72 -4.93
C SER A 2 7.02 16.61 -3.98
N TYR A 3 7.01 15.36 -4.44
CA TYR A 3 6.88 14.19 -3.59
C TYR A 3 8.26 13.57 -3.44
N HIS A 4 8.75 13.44 -2.20
CA HIS A 4 9.99 12.72 -1.94
C HIS A 4 9.64 11.29 -1.52
N VAL A 5 9.74 10.36 -2.48
CA VAL A 5 9.51 8.94 -2.25
C VAL A 5 10.78 8.32 -1.66
N TRP A 6 10.64 7.52 -0.61
CA TRP A 6 11.79 6.92 0.08
C TRP A 6 11.72 5.39 0.23
N ASP A 7 10.55 4.79 0.02
CA ASP A 7 10.40 3.33 -0.08
C ASP A 7 9.40 2.98 -1.20
N VAL A 8 9.68 1.89 -1.91
CA VAL A 8 8.84 1.37 -3.01
C VAL A 8 8.82 -0.15 -2.94
N ALA A 9 7.64 -0.74 -3.10
CA ALA A 9 7.48 -2.17 -3.27
C ALA A 9 6.70 -2.46 -4.55
N CYS A 10 7.17 -3.45 -5.31
CA CYS A 10 6.55 -3.90 -6.55
C CYS A 10 6.18 -5.37 -6.41
N GLY A 11 4.92 -5.72 -6.67
CA GLY A 11 4.53 -7.12 -6.81
C GLY A 11 5.01 -7.70 -8.16
N SER A 12 4.76 -9.01 -8.35
CA SER A 12 5.12 -9.72 -9.59
C SER A 12 3.87 -10.19 -10.34
N GLY A 13 3.90 -10.15 -11.68
CA GLY A 13 2.75 -10.49 -12.54
C GLY A 13 1.76 -9.32 -12.68
N ASP A 14 0.45 -9.63 -12.66
CA ASP A 14 -0.65 -8.65 -12.59
C ASP A 14 -0.70 -8.02 -11.20
N ALA A 15 0.23 -7.09 -10.94
CA ALA A 15 0.59 -6.71 -9.59
C ALA A 15 0.27 -5.25 -9.23
N GLN A 16 0.16 -5.05 -7.92
CA GLN A 16 0.18 -3.76 -7.25
C GLN A 16 1.61 -3.23 -7.10
N THR A 17 1.70 -1.91 -7.03
CA THR A 17 2.88 -1.17 -6.59
C THR A 17 2.49 -0.30 -5.41
N LEU A 18 3.37 -0.23 -4.41
CA LEU A 18 3.22 0.63 -3.23
C LEU A 18 4.41 1.58 -3.16
N CYS A 19 4.19 2.79 -2.67
CA CYS A 19 5.29 3.65 -2.24
C CYS A 19 4.94 4.46 -1.00
N ILE A 20 5.98 4.92 -0.30
CA ILE A 20 5.88 5.81 0.86
C ILE A 20 6.56 7.15 0.52
N THR A 21 5.88 8.25 0.82
CA THR A 21 6.47 9.59 0.78
C THR A 21 7.01 10.02 2.14
N ASP A 22 7.85 11.06 2.16
CA ASP A 22 8.52 11.60 3.35
C ASP A 22 7.58 12.16 4.42
N ASP A 23 6.30 12.35 4.08
CA ASP A 23 5.19 12.66 5.00
C ASP A 23 4.46 11.42 5.55
N ASP A 24 5.08 10.24 5.45
CA ASP A 24 4.55 8.92 5.85
C ASP A 24 3.28 8.49 5.08
N THR A 25 2.93 9.17 3.97
CA THR A 25 1.75 8.79 3.15
C THR A 25 2.06 7.58 2.28
N VAL A 26 1.14 6.60 2.29
CA VAL A 26 1.20 5.42 1.40
C VAL A 26 0.34 5.61 0.17
N TRP A 27 0.91 5.28 -0.98
CA TRP A 27 0.23 5.30 -2.27
C TRP A 27 0.20 3.90 -2.88
N SER A 28 -0.86 3.58 -3.61
CA SER A 28 -1.00 2.33 -4.36
C SER A 28 -1.53 2.54 -5.77
N TRP A 29 -1.07 1.70 -6.69
CA TRP A 29 -1.58 1.59 -8.06
C TRP A 29 -1.23 0.21 -8.63
N GLY A 30 -1.67 -0.05 -9.86
CA GLY A 30 -1.56 -1.33 -10.55
C GLY A 30 -2.87 -2.10 -10.51
N ASP A 31 -2.76 -3.41 -10.43
CA ASP A 31 -3.91 -4.31 -10.42
C ASP A 31 -4.69 -4.23 -9.09
N GLY A 32 -6.02 -4.18 -9.20
CA GLY A 32 -6.95 -4.01 -8.09
C GLY A 32 -7.46 -5.32 -7.51
N ASP A 33 -7.30 -6.43 -8.22
CA ASP A 33 -7.85 -7.72 -7.82
C ASP A 33 -7.46 -8.08 -6.39
N TYR A 34 -8.36 -8.75 -5.69
CA TYR A 34 -8.18 -9.15 -4.30
C TYR A 34 -7.95 -7.98 -3.33
N GLY A 35 -8.38 -6.75 -3.66
CA GLY A 35 -8.36 -5.61 -2.74
C GLY A 35 -6.97 -5.16 -2.29
N LYS A 36 -5.90 -5.64 -2.95
CA LYS A 36 -4.50 -5.42 -2.58
C LYS A 36 -4.01 -3.97 -2.70
N LEU A 37 -4.84 -3.08 -3.28
CA LEU A 37 -4.61 -1.64 -3.29
C LEU A 37 -5.05 -0.93 -2.00
N GLY A 38 -5.89 -1.55 -1.16
CA GLY A 38 -6.24 -1.02 0.16
C GLY A 38 -7.21 0.16 0.17
N ARG A 39 -7.87 0.45 -0.96
CA ARG A 39 -8.74 1.64 -1.15
C ARG A 39 -10.24 1.34 -1.07
N GLY A 40 -10.62 0.17 -0.55
CA GLY A 40 -12.02 -0.26 -0.42
C GLY A 40 -12.66 -0.63 -1.76
N GLY A 41 -12.26 -1.79 -2.30
CA GLY A 41 -12.74 -2.30 -3.59
C GLY A 41 -11.67 -3.13 -4.29
N SER A 42 -11.98 -3.61 -5.50
CA SER A 42 -11.02 -4.35 -6.35
C SER A 42 -10.71 -3.64 -7.68
N ASP A 43 -11.04 -2.35 -7.78
CA ASP A 43 -10.78 -1.59 -9.01
C ASP A 43 -9.29 -1.25 -9.13
N GLY A 44 -8.67 -1.69 -10.23
CA GLY A 44 -7.30 -1.33 -10.57
C GLY A 44 -7.14 0.15 -10.87
N CYS A 45 -5.90 0.64 -10.84
CA CYS A 45 -5.59 2.03 -11.19
C CYS A 45 -4.22 2.14 -11.87
N LYS A 46 -4.12 2.98 -12.91
CA LYS A 46 -2.83 3.21 -13.60
C LYS A 46 -2.00 4.35 -13.00
N VAL A 47 -2.56 5.08 -12.05
CA VAL A 47 -1.91 6.24 -11.40
C VAL A 47 -1.87 6.05 -9.89
N PRO A 48 -0.81 6.51 -9.20
CA PRO A 48 -0.73 6.45 -7.74
C PRO A 48 -1.95 7.12 -7.10
N MET A 49 -2.59 6.42 -6.17
CA MET A 49 -3.67 6.95 -5.34
C MET A 49 -3.39 6.66 -3.87
N LYS A 50 -3.74 7.60 -2.99
CA LYS A 50 -3.50 7.46 -1.55
C LYS A 50 -4.32 6.31 -0.96
N ILE A 51 -3.72 5.64 0.03
CA ILE A 51 -4.43 4.73 0.93
C ILE A 51 -4.82 5.52 2.18
N GLU A 52 -5.98 6.19 2.12
CA GLU A 52 -6.43 7.12 3.18
C GLU A 52 -6.54 6.45 4.57
N SER A 53 -6.82 5.15 4.62
CA SER A 53 -6.91 4.38 5.87
C SER A 53 -5.58 4.21 6.62
N LEU A 54 -4.43 4.48 5.97
CA LEU A 54 -3.10 4.42 6.58
C LEU A 54 -2.55 5.79 6.98
N ALA A 55 -3.23 6.88 6.64
CA ALA A 55 -2.79 8.23 6.94
C ALA A 55 -2.61 8.43 8.46
N GLY A 56 -1.44 8.96 8.85
CA GLY A 56 -1.12 9.24 10.25
C GLY A 56 -0.76 8.02 11.10
N LEU A 57 -0.69 6.80 10.53
CA LEU A 57 -0.27 5.60 11.27
C LEU A 57 1.27 5.45 11.35
N GLY A 58 2.02 6.32 10.67
CA GLY A 58 3.48 6.34 10.69
C GLY A 58 4.09 5.12 9.99
N VAL A 59 3.71 4.89 8.74
CA VAL A 59 4.21 3.78 7.93
C VAL A 59 5.68 3.98 7.58
N VAL A 60 6.52 2.97 7.80
CA VAL A 60 7.98 3.03 7.59
C VAL A 60 8.53 1.94 6.66
N LYS A 61 7.70 1.01 6.20
CA LYS A 61 8.08 0.03 5.19
C LYS A 61 6.83 -0.48 4.51
N VAL A 62 6.90 -0.72 3.20
CA VAL A 62 5.85 -1.43 2.46
C VAL A 62 6.44 -2.62 1.73
N GLU A 63 5.65 -3.69 1.59
CA GLU A 63 6.01 -4.86 0.81
C GLU A 63 4.78 -5.40 0.06
N CYS A 64 5.04 -6.00 -1.11
CA CYS A 64 4.00 -6.59 -1.95
C CYS A 64 4.07 -8.13 -1.90
N GLY A 65 3.00 -8.76 -1.44
CA GLY A 65 2.75 -10.19 -1.68
C GLY A 65 2.08 -10.43 -3.02
N SER A 66 1.82 -11.69 -3.38
CA SER A 66 1.21 -12.02 -4.68
C SER A 66 -0.19 -11.44 -4.83
N GLN A 67 -1.01 -11.44 -3.78
CA GLN A 67 -2.40 -10.93 -3.80
C GLN A 67 -2.76 -10.17 -2.50
N PHE A 68 -1.75 -9.69 -1.79
CA PHE A 68 -1.91 -8.91 -0.57
C PHE A 68 -0.75 -7.93 -0.45
N SER A 69 -0.91 -6.98 0.46
CA SER A 69 0.06 -5.94 0.74
C SER A 69 0.34 -5.86 2.22
N VAL A 70 1.53 -5.35 2.57
CA VAL A 70 2.01 -5.26 3.94
C VAL A 70 2.57 -3.86 4.20
N ALA A 71 2.35 -3.36 5.41
CA ALA A 71 2.96 -2.14 5.91
C ALA A 71 3.51 -2.35 7.33
N LEU A 72 4.77 -1.94 7.56
CA LEU A 72 5.35 -1.85 8.90
C LEU A 72 5.18 -0.43 9.43
N MET A 73 4.71 -0.31 10.66
CA MET A 73 4.53 0.98 11.32
C MET A 73 5.73 1.30 12.21
N ARG A 74 5.96 2.59 12.49
CA ARG A 74 6.99 3.05 13.42
C ARG A 74 6.81 2.48 14.83
N SER A 75 5.58 2.12 15.20
CA SER A 75 5.26 1.43 16.47
C SER A 75 5.76 -0.02 16.53
N GLY A 76 6.18 -0.60 15.41
CA GLY A 76 6.47 -2.03 15.26
C GLY A 76 5.26 -2.90 14.89
N SER A 77 4.06 -2.32 14.79
CA SER A 77 2.88 -3.03 14.30
C SER A 77 2.98 -3.31 12.80
N VAL A 78 2.42 -4.43 12.35
CA VAL A 78 2.37 -4.82 10.94
C VAL A 78 0.92 -4.86 10.51
N TYR A 79 0.60 -4.18 9.40
CA TYR A 79 -0.74 -4.21 8.85
C TYR A 79 -0.69 -4.95 7.52
N THR A 80 -1.69 -5.78 7.28
CA THR A 80 -1.86 -6.48 6.02
C THR A 80 -3.23 -6.17 5.44
N TRP A 81 -3.32 -6.11 4.10
CA TRP A 81 -4.61 -5.96 3.43
C TRP A 81 -4.73 -6.82 2.18
N SER A 82 -5.92 -7.39 2.05
CA SER A 82 -6.45 -8.10 0.87
C SER A 82 -7.99 -8.15 0.97
N VAL A 83 -8.66 -8.76 -0.01
CA VAL A 83 -10.13 -8.90 -0.06
C VAL A 83 -10.70 -9.61 1.17
N ASN A 84 -9.87 -10.34 1.91
CA ASN A 84 -10.31 -11.15 3.05
C ASN A 84 -9.78 -10.68 4.41
N ASP A 85 -8.88 -9.69 4.48
CA ASP A 85 -8.24 -9.34 5.75
C ASP A 85 -7.90 -7.85 5.88
N VAL A 86 -8.25 -7.29 7.05
CA VAL A 86 -7.56 -6.17 7.67
C VAL A 86 -7.06 -6.70 9.01
N ILE A 87 -5.93 -7.40 9.03
CA ILE A 87 -5.31 -7.90 10.26
C ILE A 87 -4.23 -6.92 10.72
N LYS A 88 -4.30 -6.59 12.02
CA LYS A 88 -3.25 -6.00 12.86
C LYS A 88 -2.25 -7.05 13.32
#